data_AF-A0A378L6M7-F1
#
_entry.id   AF-A0A378L6M7-F1
#
_cell.length_a   1.000
_cell.length_b   1.000
_cell.length_c   1.000
_cell.angle_alpha   90.00
_cell.angle_beta   90.00
_cell.angle_gamma   90.00
#
_symmetry.space_group_name_H-M   'P 1'
#
loop_
_entity.id
_entity.type
_entity.pdbx_description
1 polymer ?
#
loop_
_entity_poly.entity_id
_entity_poly.type
_entity_poly.pdbx_seq_one_letter_code
_entity_poly.pdbx_strand_id
1 'polypeptide(L)'
;MNESLSSLINKLNRQFHELDLHLQTVQHQKQELVQQIQQIEKQINQTVPNSLTMNPAVEINWLNFIMQQQEKKEATTLELKNYFALENKLKEKITRVKMELKMIENYLQREEIHALT
;
A
#
# COMPACT_ATOMS: atom_id res chain seq x y z
N MET A 1 12.50 -37.08 1.69
CA MET A 1 11.71 -35.93 2.18
C MET A 1 10.26 -36.37 2.35
N ASN A 2 9.61 -36.12 3.49
CA ASN A 2 8.21 -36.53 3.72
C ASN A 2 7.26 -35.67 2.85
N GLU A 3 6.33 -36.30 2.11
CA GLU A 3 5.38 -35.64 1.20
C GLU A 3 4.60 -34.50 1.88
N SER A 4 4.28 -34.66 3.17
CA SER A 4 3.61 -33.63 3.98
C SER A 4 4.43 -32.34 4.11
N LEU A 5 5.75 -32.46 4.26
CA LEU A 5 6.65 -31.32 4.42
C LEU A 5 6.86 -30.58 3.10
N SER A 6 7.03 -31.31 2.00
CA SER A 6 7.11 -30.72 0.66
C SER A 6 5.82 -29.95 0.30
N SER A 7 4.65 -30.50 0.66
CA SER A 7 3.36 -29.83 0.48
C SER A 7 3.26 -28.53 1.29
N LEU A 8 3.72 -28.55 2.55
CA LEU A 8 3.74 -27.35 3.40
C LEU A 8 4.65 -26.25 2.83
N ILE A 9 5.87 -26.60 2.39
CA ILE A 9 6.80 -25.64 1.78
C ILE A 9 6.20 -25.02 0.53
N ASN A 10 5.60 -25.84 -0.35
CA ASN A 10 4.95 -25.34 -1.56
C ASN A 10 3.80 -24.38 -1.25
N LYS A 11 2.99 -24.69 -0.23
CA LYS A 11 1.91 -23.82 0.23
C LYS A 11 2.43 -22.49 0.77
N LEU A 12 3.46 -22.51 1.62
CA LEU A 12 4.07 -21.30 2.18
C LEU A 12 4.73 -20.44 1.10
N ASN A 13 5.42 -21.06 0.14
CA ASN A 13 5.98 -20.35 -1.01
C ASN A 13 4.89 -19.70 -1.85
N ARG A 14 3.79 -20.40 -2.14
CA ARG A 14 2.66 -19.82 -2.85
C ARG A 14 2.06 -18.64 -2.10
N GLN A 15 1.84 -18.79 -0.79
CA GLN A 15 1.34 -17.70 0.06
C GLN A 15 2.28 -16.50 0.06
N PHE A 16 3.59 -16.73 0.11
CA PHE A 16 4.59 -15.67 0.03
C PHE A 16 4.46 -14.89 -1.28
N HIS A 17 4.41 -15.57 -2.42
CA HIS A 17 4.29 -14.92 -3.74
C HIS A 17 2.98 -14.14 -3.88
N GLU A 18 1.86 -14.70 -3.43
CA GLU A 18 0.56 -14.01 -3.45
C GLU A 18 0.57 -12.74 -2.59
N LEU A 19 1.18 -12.81 -1.40
CA LEU A 19 1.32 -11.65 -0.51
C LEU A 19 2.27 -10.59 -1.08
N ASP A 20 3.37 -11.00 -1.71
CA ASP A 20 4.34 -10.08 -2.30
C ASP A 20 3.75 -9.34 -3.51
N LEU A 21 3.03 -10.04 -4.39
CA LEU A 21 2.32 -9.43 -5.51
C LEU A 21 1.26 -8.42 -5.03
N HIS A 22 0.51 -8.79 -3.98
CA HIS A 22 -0.47 -7.88 -3.39
C HIS A 22 0.20 -6.66 -2.76
N LEU A 23 1.36 -6.83 -2.11
CA LEU A 23 2.13 -5.71 -1.56
C LEU A 23 2.56 -4.74 -2.67
N GLN A 24 3.07 -5.25 -3.78
CA GLN A 24 3.47 -4.43 -4.93
C GLN A 24 2.28 -3.64 -5.49
N THR A 25 1.12 -4.28 -5.63
CA THR A 25 -0.13 -3.64 -6.09
C THR A 25 -0.54 -2.50 -5.16
N VAL A 26 -0.54 -2.75 -3.84
CA VAL A 26 -0.85 -1.74 -2.82
C VAL A 26 0.13 -0.57 -2.88
N GLN A 27 1.42 -0.84 -3.04
CA GLN A 27 2.44 0.21 -3.14
C GLN A 27 2.24 1.09 -4.37
N HIS A 28 1.88 0.49 -5.51
CA HIS A 28 1.56 1.23 -6.73
C HIS A 28 0.35 2.13 -6.52
N GLN A 29 -0.76 1.60 -6.00
CA GLN A 29 -1.98 2.38 -5.72
C GLN A 29 -1.72 3.54 -4.76
N LYS A 30 -0.90 3.33 -3.72
CA LYS A 30 -0.48 4.43 -2.83
C LYS A 30 0.23 5.54 -3.58
N GLN A 31 1.12 5.20 -4.50
CA GLN A 31 1.84 6.19 -5.29
C GLN A 31 0.89 7.01 -6.17
N GLU A 32 -0.10 6.37 -6.77
CA GLU A 32 -1.14 7.06 -7.55
C GLU A 32 -1.94 8.02 -6.68
N LEU A 33 -2.38 7.61 -5.48
CA LEU A 33 -3.12 8.48 -4.57
C LEU A 33 -2.28 9.69 -4.10
N VAL A 34 -0.98 9.49 -3.85
CA VAL A 34 -0.05 10.59 -3.52
C VAL A 34 0.02 11.60 -4.67
N GLN A 35 0.13 11.11 -5.91
CA GLN A 35 0.13 11.97 -7.10
C GLN A 35 -1.19 12.73 -7.27
N GLN A 36 -2.32 12.07 -7.03
CA GLN A 36 -3.64 12.71 -7.07
C GLN A 36 -3.76 13.83 -6.04
N ILE A 37 -3.33 13.61 -4.80
CA ILE A 37 -3.32 14.63 -3.75
C ILE A 37 -2.46 15.82 -4.17
N GLN A 38 -1.25 15.58 -4.67
CA GLN A 38 -0.36 16.65 -5.15
C GLN A 38 -0.96 17.45 -6.31
N GLN A 39 -1.69 16.78 -7.20
CA GLN A 39 -2.38 17.45 -8.31
C GLN A 39 -3.51 18.35 -7.82
N ILE A 40 -4.31 17.88 -6.86
CA ILE A 40 -5.39 18.66 -6.23
C ILE A 40 -4.81 19.88 -5.52
N GLU A 41 -3.71 19.71 -4.77
CA GLU A 41 -3.02 20.82 -4.10
C GLU A 41 -2.51 21.87 -5.08
N LYS A 42 -1.95 21.45 -6.22
CA LYS A 42 -1.55 22.37 -7.29
C LYS A 42 -2.74 23.15 -7.84
N GLN A 43 -3.87 22.48 -8.06
CA GLN A 43 -5.08 23.14 -8.58
C GLN A 43 -5.59 24.21 -7.61
N ILE A 44 -5.71 23.87 -6.32
CA ILE A 44 -6.12 24.83 -5.26
C ILE A 44 -5.20 26.05 -5.24
N ASN A 45 -3.87 25.82 -5.24
CA ASN A 45 -2.87 26.90 -5.13
C ASN A 45 -2.75 27.76 -6.39
N GLN A 46 -3.05 27.22 -7.57
CA GLN A 46 -3.00 27.96 -8.84
C GLN A 46 -4.21 28.88 -9.04
N THR A 47 -5.35 28.56 -8.43
CA THR A 47 -6.60 29.28 -8.68
C THR A 47 -6.76 30.59 -7.91
N VAL A 48 -5.74 31.13 -7.22
CA VAL A 48 -5.89 32.38 -6.46
C VAL A 48 -6.14 33.57 -7.41
N PRO A 49 -7.36 34.15 -7.43
CA PRO A 49 -7.64 35.29 -8.27
C PRO A 49 -7.10 36.56 -7.59
N ASN A 50 -6.41 37.42 -8.34
CA ASN A 50 -6.03 38.75 -7.84
C ASN A 50 -7.30 39.59 -7.65
N SER A 51 -7.73 39.81 -6.40
CA SER A 51 -9.00 40.47 -6.10
C SER A 51 -8.81 41.84 -5.46
N LEU A 52 -8.92 42.88 -6.29
CA LEU A 52 -9.39 44.20 -5.86
C LEU A 52 -10.72 44.58 -6.55
N THR A 53 -11.20 43.78 -7.52
CA THR A 53 -12.37 44.10 -8.38
C THR A 53 -13.18 42.87 -8.83
N MET A 54 -13.12 41.75 -8.11
CA MET A 54 -13.76 40.50 -8.56
C MET A 54 -15.28 40.54 -8.44
N ASN A 55 -15.99 40.01 -9.45
CA ASN A 55 -17.44 39.89 -9.44
C ASN A 55 -17.89 38.83 -8.40
N PRO A 56 -18.87 39.13 -7.52
CA PRO A 56 -19.33 38.20 -6.48
C PRO A 56 -19.75 36.81 -6.98
N ALA A 57 -20.36 36.71 -8.16
CA ALA A 57 -20.74 35.41 -8.74
C ALA A 57 -19.51 34.56 -9.14
N VAL A 58 -18.44 35.22 -9.60
CA VAL A 58 -17.17 34.55 -9.93
C VAL A 58 -16.48 34.08 -8.64
N GLU A 59 -16.56 34.87 -7.57
CA GLU A 59 -16.03 34.52 -6.25
C GLU A 59 -16.73 33.33 -5.64
N ILE A 60 -18.07 33.30 -5.68
CA ILE A 60 -18.85 32.16 -5.20
C ILE A 60 -18.49 30.88 -5.98
N ASN A 61 -18.40 30.96 -7.31
CA ASN A 61 -18.03 29.80 -8.13
C ASN A 61 -16.61 29.31 -7.82
N TRP A 62 -15.68 30.24 -7.59
CA TRP A 62 -14.32 29.90 -7.18
C TRP A 62 -14.29 29.21 -5.81
N LEU A 63 -14.96 29.78 -4.80
CA LEU A 63 -15.05 29.18 -3.47
C LEU A 63 -15.67 27.77 -3.52
N ASN A 64 -16.74 27.60 -4.30
CA ASN A 64 -17.36 26.28 -4.51
C ASN A 64 -16.39 25.28 -5.14
N PHE A 65 -15.61 25.70 -6.13
CA PHE A 65 -14.58 24.86 -6.73
C PHE A 65 -13.50 24.47 -5.70
N ILE A 66 -12.97 25.42 -4.93
CA ILE A 66 -11.98 25.16 -3.87
C ILE A 66 -12.54 24.16 -2.84
N MET A 67 -13.79 24.37 -2.40
CA MET A 67 -14.45 23.48 -1.46
C MET A 67 -14.52 22.04 -1.99
N GLN A 68 -14.95 21.86 -3.23
CA GLN A 68 -15.00 20.52 -3.87
C GLN A 68 -13.62 19.87 -3.99
N GLN A 69 -12.59 20.63 -4.33
CA GLN A 69 -11.22 20.11 -4.39
C GLN A 69 -10.71 19.70 -3.00
N GLN A 70 -11.03 20.48 -1.96
CA GLN A 70 -10.65 20.18 -0.59
C GLN A 70 -11.34 18.90 -0.07
N GLU A 71 -12.65 18.75 -0.31
CA GLU A 71 -13.39 17.52 0.00
C GLU A 71 -12.78 16.30 -0.69
N LYS A 72 -12.45 16.43 -1.98
CA LYS A 72 -11.80 15.36 -2.74
C LYS A 72 -10.43 15.00 -2.15
N LYS A 73 -9.62 16.01 -1.79
CA LYS A 73 -8.32 15.79 -1.14
C LYS A 73 -8.46 15.03 0.17
N GLU A 74 -9.46 15.36 0.98
CA GLU A 74 -9.71 14.69 2.25
C GLU A 74 -10.10 13.22 2.06
N ALA A 75 -10.99 12.94 1.10
CA ALA A 75 -11.38 11.58 0.75
C ALA A 75 -10.18 10.74 0.27
N THR A 76 -9.38 11.27 -0.67
CA THR A 76 -8.17 10.60 -1.17
C THR A 76 -7.12 10.40 -0.07
N THR A 77 -6.99 11.37 0.86
CA THR A 77 -6.08 11.25 2.02
C THR A 77 -6.51 10.14 2.97
N LEU A 78 -7.81 9.99 3.21
CA LEU A 78 -8.35 8.90 4.02
C LEU A 78 -8.09 7.54 3.37
N GLU A 79 -8.32 7.45 2.07
CA GLU A 79 -8.01 6.24 1.30
C GLU A 79 -6.53 5.87 1.36
N LEU A 80 -5.63 6.87 1.21
CA LEU A 80 -4.19 6.67 1.33
C LEU A 80 -3.81 6.10 2.71
N LYS A 81 -4.42 6.59 3.80
CA LYS A 81 -4.21 6.05 5.15
C LYS A 81 -4.62 4.58 5.25
N ASN A 82 -5.72 4.19 4.61
CA ASN A 82 -6.16 2.79 4.58
C ASN A 82 -5.13 1.91 3.87
N TYR A 83 -4.56 2.37 2.75
CA TYR A 83 -3.51 1.63 2.07
C TYR A 83 -2.21 1.55 2.87
N PHE A 84 -1.82 2.58 3.64
CA PHE A 84 -0.70 2.48 4.58
C PHE A 84 -0.93 1.38 5.62
N ALA A 85 -2.14 1.31 6.19
CA ALA A 85 -2.47 0.26 7.15
C ALA A 85 -2.47 -1.14 6.51
N LEU A 86 -2.97 -1.26 5.27
CA LEU A 86 -2.95 -2.52 4.52
C LEU A 86 -1.51 -2.96 4.19
N GLU A 87 -0.67 -2.05 3.74
CA GLU A 87 0.75 -2.32 3.44
C GLU A 87 1.47 -2.89 4.67
N ASN A 88 1.27 -2.29 5.85
CA ASN A 88 1.87 -2.76 7.09
C ASN A 88 1.40 -4.18 7.43
N LYS A 89 0.10 -4.46 7.32
CA LYS A 89 -0.45 -5.81 7.53
C LYS A 89 0.14 -6.84 6.55
N LEU A 90 0.35 -6.46 5.28
CA LEU A 90 0.96 -7.35 4.30
C LEU A 90 2.44 -7.62 4.64
N LYS A 91 3.21 -6.59 5.02
CA LYS A 91 4.61 -6.74 5.46
C LYS A 91 4.75 -7.64 6.67
N GLU A 92 3.85 -7.53 7.65
CA GLU A 92 3.81 -8.41 8.82
C GLU A 92 3.56 -9.87 8.42
N LYS A 93 2.55 -10.11 7.56
CA LYS A 93 2.25 -11.46 7.05
C LYS A 93 3.41 -12.06 6.26
N ILE A 94 4.04 -11.28 5.39
CA ILE A 94 5.22 -11.70 4.62
C ILE A 94 6.35 -12.08 5.57
N THR A 95 6.59 -11.27 6.59
CA THR A 95 7.64 -11.52 7.59
C THR A 95 7.37 -12.84 8.32
N ARG A 96 6.13 -13.10 8.73
CA ARG A 96 5.74 -14.37 9.36
C ARG A 96 5.98 -15.56 8.43
N VAL A 97 5.54 -15.51 7.17
CA VAL A 97 5.76 -16.61 6.21
C VAL A 97 7.26 -16.86 5.98
N LYS A 98 8.07 -15.80 5.88
CA LYS A 98 9.54 -15.93 5.78
C LYS A 98 10.15 -16.62 7.00
N MET A 99 9.67 -16.30 8.21
CA MET A 99 10.11 -16.97 9.43
C MET A 99 9.74 -18.45 9.42
N GLU A 100 8.52 -18.80 9.01
CA GLU A 100 8.06 -20.19 8.91
C GLU A 100 8.90 -21.00 7.91
N LEU A 101 9.16 -20.45 6.72
CA LEU A 101 10.05 -21.06 5.74
C LEU A 101 11.47 -21.28 6.29
N LYS A 102 12.03 -20.28 6.99
CA LYS A 102 13.37 -20.39 7.62
C LYS A 102 13.40 -21.44 8.73
N MET A 103 12.33 -21.58 9.50
CA MET A 103 12.24 -22.63 10.52
C MET A 103 12.26 -24.02 9.88
N ILE A 104 11.54 -24.20 8.76
CA ILE A 104 11.55 -25.48 8.02
C ILE A 104 12.93 -25.76 7.42
N GLU A 105 13.59 -24.74 6.86
CA GLU A 105 14.96 -24.86 6.34
C GLU A 105 15.94 -25.31 7.43
N ASN A 106 15.90 -24.68 8.60
CA ASN A 106 16.74 -25.07 9.75
C ASN A 106 16.45 -26.49 10.23
N TYR A 107 15.18 -26.91 10.20
CA TYR A 107 14.78 -28.27 10.56
C TYR A 107 15.38 -29.30 9.57
N LEU A 108 15.25 -29.04 8.27
CA LEU A 108 15.82 -29.89 7.22
C LEU A 108 17.33 -30.03 7.33
N GLN A 109 18.05 -28.92 7.57
CA GLN A 109 19.50 -28.94 7.77
C GLN A 109 19.92 -29.83 8.95
N ARG A 110 19.16 -29.80 10.05
CA ARG A 110 19.45 -30.66 11.22
C ARG A 110 19.20 -32.13 10.92
N GLU A 111 18.10 -32.46 10.24
CA GLU A 111 17.80 -33.83 9.82
C GLU A 111 18.89 -34.38 8.88
N GLU A 112 19.39 -33.58 7.94
CA GLU A 112 20.50 -33.96 7.05
C GLU A 112 21.79 -34.21 7.83
N ILE A 113 22.14 -33.36 8.80
CA ILE A 113 23.32 -33.55 9.66
C ILE A 113 23.20 -34.85 10.47
N HIS A 114 22.03 -35.11 11.08
CA HIS A 114 21.78 -36.32 11.87
C HIS A 114 21.75 -37.59 11.02
N ALA A 115 21.36 -37.52 9.75
CA ALA A 115 21.39 -38.66 8.85
C ALA A 115 22.81 -39.03 8.35
N LEU A 116 23.78 -38.12 8.50
CA LEU A 116 25.17 -38.28 8.04
C LEU A 116 26.15 -38.66 9.17
N THR A 117 25.70 -38.69 10.42
CA THR A 117 26.48 -39.05 11.63
C THR A 117 25.98 -40.36 12.22
#